data_AF-A0A420YDW2-F1
#
_entry.id   AF-A0A420YDW2-F1
#
_cell.length_a   1.000
_cell.length_b   1.000
_cell.length_c   1.000
_cell.angle_alpha   90.00
_cell.angle_beta   90.00
_cell.angle_gamma   90.00
#
_symmetry.space_group_name_H-M   'P 1'
#
loop_
_entity.id
_entity.type
_entity.pdbx_description
1 polymer ?
#
loop_
_entity_poly.entity_id
_entity_poly.type
_entity_poly.pdbx_seq_one_letter_code
_entity_poly.pdbx_strand_id
1 'polypeptide(L)'
;MALRHLVRRTIATVARPAASLIEMPRATRSTARKAAITEDQTEVKTVVATVKPEPDLETEPEAHSPRKVKKVVKKVTTKVKTEVRVKEEVVAPEAKTKVKTKRKAIKNEEAADEDEAGEGEDAKPAPKKRKTKAEKEAEENMILAPRTAVSSLKRSMFIGAHVSGAGGIQNSVQNALKIGANAFALFLKSQRKWESPPLAVENRDAWHVKIKELGYDAAKHVLPHGSYLVNLAQVEKDKADQAYGNFIDDLKRCDALGIELYNFHPGSTGGDTKEAAIGRIAAQLNRAHKETERVVTVLECMCGSGNVIGSTFEELRDIIALVEDKKRVGVCIDTCHAFAAGYDLRTPEAFQETMKRFDEVVGMGYLKAIHLNDSKAPFASHRDLHANIGTGFLGLRAFHNVMNFAPFQNIPVVLETPIEVKGPDGKMIEDKQIWADEIKLLESLIEADVESAEFLQKDKELQEKGAAERKRIQEQVDKKAEKDAEKAKKDALKEAKKGAKEKGSMEKFLTKKKPKKKEKENESGCDSCGEGDGE
;
A
#
# COMPACT_ATOMS: atom_id res chain seq x y z
N MET A 1 -24.02 -69.12 13.11
CA MET A 1 -23.96 -68.98 14.59
C MET A 1 -23.55 -67.53 14.88
N ALA A 2 -24.49 -66.60 15.13
CA ALA A 2 -25.07 -66.24 16.45
C ALA A 2 -23.99 -65.74 17.43
N LEU A 3 -24.09 -64.66 18.20
CA LEU A 3 -25.16 -63.71 18.55
C LEU A 3 -24.50 -62.49 19.29
N ARG A 4 -25.31 -61.45 19.48
CA ARG A 4 -25.12 -60.16 20.19
C ARG A 4 -24.83 -60.25 21.70
N HIS A 5 -24.35 -59.12 22.26
CA HIS A 5 -24.66 -58.44 23.56
C HIS A 5 -23.41 -58.03 24.37
N LEU A 6 -23.37 -57.07 25.31
CA LEU A 6 -24.10 -55.83 25.68
C LEU A 6 -23.57 -55.46 27.11
N VAL A 7 -23.04 -54.24 27.32
CA VAL A 7 -23.13 -53.39 28.56
C VAL A 7 -22.56 -53.89 29.93
N ARG A 8 -21.66 -53.11 30.60
CA ARG A 8 -21.94 -52.13 31.71
C ARG A 8 -20.66 -51.66 32.48
N ARG A 9 -20.54 -50.32 32.59
CA ARG A 9 -19.99 -49.38 33.62
C ARG A 9 -19.17 -49.87 34.82
N THR A 10 -18.12 -49.10 35.20
CA THR A 10 -17.94 -48.30 36.46
C THR A 10 -16.69 -47.39 36.31
N ILE A 11 -16.81 -46.09 36.05
CA ILE A 11 -16.62 -44.91 36.95
C ILE A 11 -15.36 -44.94 37.84
N ALA A 12 -14.37 -44.09 37.52
CA ALA A 12 -13.49 -43.45 38.49
C ALA A 12 -13.11 -42.03 38.00
N THR A 13 -13.50 -41.07 38.80
CA THR A 13 -13.29 -39.61 38.75
C THR A 13 -11.82 -39.20 38.81
N VAL A 14 -11.39 -38.29 37.93
CA VAL A 14 -10.21 -37.45 38.16
C VAL A 14 -10.59 -35.99 37.90
N ALA A 15 -10.40 -35.18 38.96
CA ALA A 15 -10.75 -33.78 39.05
C ALA A 15 -9.79 -32.88 38.26
N ARG A 16 -10.35 -31.83 37.65
CA ARG A 16 -9.64 -30.68 37.08
C ARG A 16 -9.29 -29.68 38.18
N PRO A 17 -8.12 -28.99 38.15
CA PRO A 17 -7.88 -27.84 39.00
C PRO A 17 -8.52 -26.57 38.42
N ALA A 18 -8.96 -25.72 39.35
CA ALA A 18 -9.79 -24.54 39.16
C ALA A 18 -9.03 -23.36 38.51
N ALA A 19 -9.75 -22.63 37.64
CA ALA A 19 -9.36 -21.31 37.17
C ALA A 19 -9.76 -20.26 38.22
N SER A 20 -8.83 -19.38 38.56
CA SER A 20 -9.06 -18.20 39.39
C SER A 20 -9.83 -17.13 38.61
N LEU A 21 -11.06 -16.85 39.03
CA LEU A 21 -11.84 -15.69 38.61
C LEU A 21 -11.39 -14.48 39.43
N ILE A 22 -10.92 -13.44 38.74
CA ILE A 22 -10.76 -12.09 39.31
C ILE A 22 -12.02 -11.31 38.93
N GLU A 23 -12.84 -11.00 39.93
CA GLU A 23 -13.99 -10.10 39.82
C GLU A 23 -13.52 -8.65 39.67
N MET A 24 -14.14 -7.91 38.74
CA MET A 24 -14.15 -6.44 38.73
C MET A 24 -15.60 -5.94 38.84
N PRO A 25 -15.86 -4.84 39.55
CA PRO A 25 -17.21 -4.51 40.02
C PRO A 25 -18.11 -3.93 38.93
N ARG A 26 -19.37 -4.39 38.93
CA ARG A 26 -20.50 -3.82 38.20
C ARG A 26 -20.94 -2.50 38.84
N ALA A 27 -20.94 -1.42 38.06
CA ALA A 27 -21.65 -0.19 38.42
C ALA A 27 -23.14 -0.31 38.03
N THR A 28 -24.01 -0.06 39.01
CA THR A 28 -25.47 -0.11 38.92
C THR A 28 -26.06 1.09 38.19
N ARG A 29 -27.05 0.84 37.33
CA ARG A 29 -27.98 1.83 36.78
C ARG A 29 -28.88 2.40 37.89
N SER A 30 -29.04 3.73 37.89
CA SER A 30 -30.13 4.44 38.59
C SER A 30 -30.91 5.29 37.59
N THR A 31 -32.19 5.45 37.88
CA THR A 31 -33.30 5.86 37.02
C THR A 31 -33.50 7.37 36.88
N ALA A 32 -33.90 7.77 35.66
CA ALA A 32 -34.79 8.86 35.23
C ALA A 32 -35.01 10.12 36.12
N ARG A 33 -34.86 11.31 35.50
CA ARG A 33 -35.84 12.42 35.58
C ARG A 33 -35.71 13.40 34.39
N LYS A 34 -36.87 13.80 33.86
CA LYS A 34 -37.12 14.85 32.85
C LYS A 34 -37.09 16.25 33.47
N ALA A 35 -36.59 17.26 32.74
CA ALA A 35 -37.07 18.66 32.65
C ALA A 35 -36.16 19.38 31.63
N ALA A 36 -36.63 19.78 30.44
CA ALA A 36 -37.35 21.02 30.12
C ALA A 36 -36.46 22.29 30.06
N ILE A 37 -36.13 22.66 28.81
CA ILE A 37 -35.94 23.98 28.17
C ILE A 37 -35.88 25.21 29.09
N THR A 38 -34.79 26.00 28.94
CA THR A 38 -34.83 27.47 28.75
C THR A 38 -33.53 27.95 28.11
N GLU A 39 -33.63 28.72 27.03
CA GLU A 39 -32.58 29.56 26.45
C GLU A 39 -32.23 30.69 27.42
N ASP A 40 -30.95 31.00 27.57
CA ASP A 40 -30.54 32.38 27.83
C ASP A 40 -29.15 32.65 27.24
N GLN A 41 -29.05 33.82 26.61
CA GLN A 41 -27.85 34.38 26.02
C GLN A 41 -26.98 34.96 27.14
N THR A 42 -25.66 34.86 27.04
CA THR A 42 -24.78 35.87 27.66
C THR A 42 -23.37 35.83 27.10
N GLU A 43 -22.86 37.04 26.90
CA GLU A 43 -21.60 37.45 26.29
C GLU A 43 -20.37 36.90 27.03
N VAL A 44 -19.37 36.45 26.27
CA VAL A 44 -18.04 36.14 26.81
C VAL A 44 -17.13 37.35 26.61
N LYS A 45 -16.82 38.04 27.72
CA LYS A 45 -15.76 39.05 27.81
C LYS A 45 -14.40 38.37 27.96
N THR A 46 -13.50 38.70 27.04
CA THR A 46 -12.07 38.34 27.06
C THR A 46 -11.36 39.05 28.22
N VAL A 47 -10.67 38.29 29.08
CA VAL A 47 -9.75 38.83 30.08
C VAL A 47 -8.33 38.40 29.72
N VAL A 48 -7.50 39.40 29.41
CA VAL A 48 -6.06 39.26 29.15
C VAL A 48 -5.33 39.44 30.49
N ALA A 49 -4.57 38.43 30.91
CA ALA A 49 -3.68 38.51 32.06
C ALA A 49 -2.24 38.81 31.59
N THR A 50 -1.76 40.01 31.88
CA THR A 50 -0.35 40.42 31.79
C THR A 50 0.34 40.21 33.15
N VAL A 51 1.50 39.56 33.15
CA VAL A 51 2.43 39.53 34.29
C VAL A 51 3.73 40.19 33.86
N LYS A 52 4.19 41.19 34.63
CA LYS A 52 5.54 41.77 34.57
C LYS A 52 6.33 41.36 35.83
N PRO A 53 7.67 41.20 35.74
CA PRO A 53 8.53 40.81 36.85
C PRO A 53 9.24 42.02 37.50
N GLU A 54 9.74 41.84 38.72
CA GLU A 54 10.69 42.74 39.41
C GLU A 54 11.64 41.92 40.34
N PRO A 55 12.80 42.49 40.76
CA PRO A 55 14.11 41.82 40.60
C PRO A 55 14.98 41.67 41.88
N ASP A 56 16.27 41.30 41.67
CA ASP A 56 17.49 41.63 42.45
C ASP A 56 17.80 40.77 43.72
N LEU A 57 19.03 40.30 44.07
CA LEU A 57 20.44 40.62 43.79
C LEU A 57 21.41 39.46 44.20
N GLU A 58 22.60 39.42 43.57
CA GLU A 58 23.99 39.11 44.07
C GLU A 58 24.36 37.70 44.63
N THR A 59 25.50 37.03 44.38
CA THR A 59 26.89 37.40 43.96
C THR A 59 27.70 36.15 43.46
N GLU A 60 28.68 36.41 42.58
CA GLU A 60 29.75 35.56 41.96
C GLU A 60 31.01 35.44 42.87
N PRO A 61 32.25 34.98 42.48
CA PRO A 61 32.78 34.32 41.24
C PRO A 61 33.81 33.16 41.46
N GLU A 62 34.27 32.52 40.37
CA GLU A 62 35.69 32.38 39.91
C GLU A 62 35.79 31.33 38.77
N ALA A 63 36.06 31.69 37.50
CA ALA A 63 37.31 32.11 36.84
C ALA A 63 38.12 30.96 36.20
N HIS A 64 38.12 30.86 34.85
CA HIS A 64 39.34 30.72 34.04
C HIS A 64 39.12 30.82 32.51
N SER A 65 39.77 31.81 31.91
CA SER A 65 40.21 31.93 30.51
C SER A 65 41.45 32.87 30.56
N PRO A 66 42.42 32.92 29.62
CA PRO A 66 42.17 33.06 28.17
C PRO A 66 43.25 32.55 27.18
N ARG A 67 42.90 32.47 25.88
CA ARG A 67 43.72 33.08 24.82
C ARG A 67 42.95 33.30 23.51
N LYS A 68 43.16 34.49 22.95
CA LYS A 68 42.50 35.13 21.81
C LYS A 68 43.19 34.81 20.48
N VAL A 69 42.40 34.75 19.39
CA VAL A 69 42.82 35.25 18.06
C VAL A 69 41.64 36.02 17.44
N LYS A 70 41.94 37.23 16.93
CA LYS A 70 41.03 38.24 16.38
C LYS A 70 40.61 37.91 14.94
N LYS A 71 39.36 38.19 14.55
CA LYS A 71 39.07 38.84 13.26
C LYS A 71 37.75 39.63 13.29
N VAL A 72 37.81 40.75 12.57
CA VAL A 72 36.97 41.95 12.60
C VAL A 72 35.57 41.73 12.01
N VAL A 73 34.54 42.28 12.67
CA VAL A 73 33.20 42.48 12.12
C VAL A 73 33.02 43.98 11.84
N LYS A 74 32.73 44.35 10.59
CA LYS A 74 32.20 45.66 10.20
C LYS A 74 30.68 45.54 10.12
N LYS A 75 29.96 46.26 10.98
CA LYS A 75 28.51 46.47 10.92
C LYS A 75 28.29 47.90 10.44
N VAL A 76 27.71 48.06 9.25
CA VAL A 76 27.23 49.36 8.77
C VAL A 76 25.71 49.34 8.86
N THR A 77 25.19 50.27 9.64
CA THR A 77 23.79 50.66 9.77
C THR A 77 23.35 51.50 8.57
N THR A 78 22.22 51.15 7.97
CA THR A 78 21.39 52.11 7.22
C THR A 78 19.91 51.89 7.56
N LYS A 79 19.28 52.98 8.00
CA LYS A 79 17.86 53.14 8.29
C LYS A 79 17.07 53.03 6.98
N VAL A 80 15.94 52.30 6.98
CA VAL A 80 14.89 52.50 5.98
C VAL A 80 13.61 52.87 6.71
N LYS A 81 13.08 54.02 6.33
CA LYS A 81 11.92 54.71 6.86
C LYS A 81 10.72 54.32 6.01
N THR A 82 9.67 53.79 6.63
CA THR A 82 8.41 53.48 5.96
C THR A 82 7.59 54.77 5.86
N GLU A 83 7.39 55.30 4.65
CA GLU A 83 6.40 56.34 4.36
C GLU A 83 5.43 55.79 3.31
N VAL A 84 4.15 55.75 3.70
CA VAL A 84 2.99 55.41 2.88
C VAL A 84 2.62 56.64 2.07
N ARG A 85 2.44 56.50 0.75
CA ARG A 85 1.77 57.52 -0.07
C ARG A 85 0.80 56.88 -1.05
N VAL A 86 -0.47 57.21 -0.85
CA VAL A 86 -1.64 56.90 -1.69
C VAL A 86 -1.55 57.68 -3.00
N LYS A 87 -1.95 57.07 -4.11
CA LYS A 87 -2.45 57.76 -5.31
C LYS A 87 -3.68 57.03 -5.84
N GLU A 88 -4.81 57.74 -5.83
CA GLU A 88 -6.01 57.45 -6.61
C GLU A 88 -5.72 57.67 -8.10
N GLU A 89 -6.39 56.89 -8.97
CA GLU A 89 -6.83 57.40 -10.26
C GLU A 89 -8.12 56.69 -10.69
N VAL A 90 -9.10 57.51 -11.08
CA VAL A 90 -10.49 57.20 -11.41
C VAL A 90 -10.69 57.57 -12.88
N VAL A 91 -11.16 56.66 -13.75
CA VAL A 91 -11.88 57.07 -14.98
C VAL A 91 -12.88 55.99 -15.43
N ALA A 92 -14.12 56.43 -15.68
CA ALA A 92 -15.28 55.69 -16.18
C ALA A 92 -15.49 55.96 -17.71
N PRO A 93 -16.50 55.34 -18.38
CA PRO A 93 -16.41 54.85 -19.76
C PRO A 93 -17.00 55.78 -20.85
N GLU A 94 -16.70 55.49 -22.12
CA GLU A 94 -17.54 55.89 -23.27
C GLU A 94 -17.65 54.79 -24.35
N ALA A 95 -18.87 54.68 -24.89
CA ALA A 95 -19.28 53.80 -25.97
C ALA A 95 -19.09 54.45 -27.36
N LYS A 96 -18.94 53.63 -28.41
CA LYS A 96 -19.47 53.92 -29.77
C LYS A 96 -19.51 52.68 -30.67
N THR A 97 -20.70 52.47 -31.19
CA THR A 97 -21.20 51.54 -32.22
C THR A 97 -20.52 51.70 -33.57
N LYS A 98 -20.29 50.60 -34.31
CA LYS A 98 -20.39 50.56 -35.78
C LYS A 98 -20.89 49.21 -36.30
N VAL A 99 -22.00 49.31 -37.02
CA VAL A 99 -22.73 48.32 -37.82
C VAL A 99 -22.00 48.03 -39.13
N LYS A 100 -22.01 46.78 -39.62
CA LYS A 100 -21.89 46.45 -41.06
C LYS A 100 -22.76 45.23 -41.45
N THR A 101 -23.91 45.58 -41.99
CA THR A 101 -24.74 45.00 -43.08
C THR A 101 -24.52 43.57 -43.62
N LYS A 102 -25.64 42.83 -43.67
CA LYS A 102 -25.92 41.67 -44.53
C LYS A 102 -25.88 42.01 -46.02
N ARG A 103 -25.45 41.07 -46.87
CA ARG A 103 -26.04 40.83 -48.19
C ARG A 103 -26.12 39.33 -48.50
N LYS A 104 -27.22 39.00 -49.15
CA LYS A 104 -27.81 37.71 -49.51
C LYS A 104 -27.43 37.42 -50.97
N ALA A 105 -27.11 36.18 -51.32
CA ALA A 105 -27.14 35.72 -52.71
C ALA A 105 -27.86 34.37 -52.77
N ILE A 106 -28.79 34.29 -53.71
CA ILE A 106 -29.76 33.21 -53.96
C ILE A 106 -29.44 32.65 -55.35
N LYS A 107 -29.61 31.32 -55.49
CA LYS A 107 -29.82 30.49 -56.69
C LYS A 107 -28.72 30.42 -57.77
N ASN A 108 -28.36 29.19 -58.14
CA ASN A 108 -28.87 28.60 -59.37
C ASN A 108 -29.02 27.07 -59.25
N GLU A 109 -30.15 26.60 -59.77
CA GLU A 109 -30.52 25.22 -60.07
C GLU A 109 -29.91 24.85 -61.43
N GLU A 110 -29.49 23.60 -61.60
CA GLU A 110 -29.53 22.87 -62.87
C GLU A 110 -29.80 21.39 -62.54
N ALA A 111 -30.63 20.76 -63.38
CA ALA A 111 -31.33 19.51 -63.15
C ALA A 111 -31.00 18.46 -64.24
N ALA A 112 -31.30 17.19 -63.92
CA ALA A 112 -31.49 16.01 -64.78
C ALA A 112 -30.23 15.43 -65.48
N ASP A 113 -30.02 14.12 -65.65
CA ASP A 113 -30.89 12.94 -65.53
C ASP A 113 -30.05 11.63 -65.41
N GLU A 114 -30.71 10.57 -64.91
CA GLU A 114 -30.59 9.11 -65.19
C GLU A 114 -29.23 8.37 -65.15
N ASP A 115 -29.06 7.40 -64.22
CA ASP A 115 -29.19 5.95 -64.49
C ASP A 115 -28.64 5.00 -63.39
N GLU A 116 -29.45 3.97 -63.13
CA GLU A 116 -29.28 2.60 -62.59
C GLU A 116 -28.24 2.15 -61.52
N ALA A 117 -28.82 1.46 -60.52
CA ALA A 117 -28.45 0.17 -59.92
C ALA A 117 -27.15 -0.03 -59.09
N GLY A 118 -27.33 -0.55 -57.87
CA GLY A 118 -26.28 -1.31 -57.15
C GLY A 118 -26.33 -1.21 -55.62
N GLU A 119 -26.60 -2.32 -54.95
CA GLU A 119 -26.78 -2.52 -53.51
C GLU A 119 -25.56 -2.19 -52.64
N GLY A 120 -25.82 -1.78 -51.37
CA GLY A 120 -24.85 -1.90 -50.26
C GLY A 120 -24.75 -0.69 -49.32
N GLU A 121 -25.76 -0.41 -48.50
CA GLU A 121 -25.64 0.58 -47.41
C GLU A 121 -25.03 -0.06 -46.15
N ASP A 122 -23.71 0.04 -46.03
CA ASP A 122 -23.03 0.09 -44.73
C ASP A 122 -23.39 1.42 -44.05
N ALA A 123 -24.36 1.39 -43.14
CA ALA A 123 -24.73 2.52 -42.31
C ALA A 123 -23.57 2.89 -41.37
N LYS A 124 -22.76 3.88 -41.77
CA LYS A 124 -21.80 4.55 -40.87
C LYS A 124 -22.53 5.14 -39.66
N PRO A 125 -22.07 4.89 -38.41
CA PRO A 125 -22.70 5.46 -37.23
C PRO A 125 -22.58 6.99 -37.25
N ALA A 126 -23.71 7.66 -37.08
CA ALA A 126 -23.81 9.12 -37.02
C ALA A 126 -22.82 9.70 -35.98
N PRO A 127 -22.20 10.87 -36.25
CA PRO A 127 -21.27 11.47 -35.31
C PRO A 127 -21.98 11.87 -34.02
N LYS A 128 -21.65 11.19 -32.91
CA LYS A 128 -22.14 11.54 -31.58
C LYS A 128 -21.80 13.00 -31.28
N LYS A 129 -22.84 13.79 -30.99
CA LYS A 129 -22.72 15.18 -30.52
C LYS A 129 -21.75 15.20 -29.33
N ARG A 130 -20.68 15.99 -29.40
CA ARG A 130 -19.72 16.16 -28.29
C ARG A 130 -20.48 16.68 -27.07
N LYS A 131 -20.52 15.90 -25.99
CA LYS A 131 -21.10 16.30 -24.70
C LYS A 131 -20.53 17.65 -24.26
N THR A 132 -21.40 18.53 -23.78
CA THR A 132 -21.03 19.83 -23.21
C THR A 132 -20.22 19.64 -21.92
N LYS A 133 -19.49 20.68 -21.49
CA LYS A 133 -18.71 20.65 -20.24
C LYS A 133 -19.61 20.35 -19.02
N ALA A 134 -20.78 20.95 -18.98
CA ALA A 134 -21.77 20.74 -17.91
C ALA A 134 -22.31 19.30 -17.90
N GLU A 135 -22.59 18.69 -19.06
CA GLU A 135 -23.04 17.29 -19.14
C GLU A 135 -21.95 16.32 -18.71
N LYS A 136 -20.68 16.59 -19.05
CA LYS A 136 -19.55 15.78 -18.59
C LYS A 136 -19.34 15.90 -17.07
N GLU A 137 -19.42 17.11 -16.53
CA GLU A 137 -19.31 17.34 -15.09
C GLU A 137 -20.48 16.70 -14.32
N ALA A 138 -21.70 16.72 -14.87
CA ALA A 138 -22.85 16.05 -14.29
C ALA A 138 -22.72 14.52 -14.29
N GLU A 139 -22.25 13.93 -15.39
CA GLU A 139 -21.98 12.50 -15.51
C GLU A 139 -20.79 12.07 -14.62
N GLU A 140 -19.77 12.93 -14.51
CA GLU A 140 -18.64 12.71 -13.63
C GLU A 140 -19.03 12.77 -12.15
N ASN A 141 -19.98 13.64 -11.78
CA ASN A 141 -20.50 13.76 -10.42
C ASN A 141 -21.66 12.80 -10.09
N MET A 142 -22.15 12.02 -11.06
CA MET A 142 -23.22 11.04 -10.83
C MET A 142 -22.77 9.97 -9.83
N ILE A 143 -23.55 9.78 -8.77
CA ILE A 143 -23.33 8.71 -7.79
C ILE A 143 -23.72 7.36 -8.41
N LEU A 144 -22.79 6.42 -8.43
CA LEU A 144 -22.96 5.07 -8.98
C LEU A 144 -23.59 4.11 -7.97
N ALA A 145 -23.18 4.24 -6.70
CA ALA A 145 -23.78 3.51 -5.60
C ALA A 145 -23.88 4.43 -4.37
N PRO A 146 -24.98 4.35 -3.59
CA PRO A 146 -25.11 5.12 -2.36
C PRO A 146 -24.08 4.62 -1.34
N ARG A 147 -23.45 5.55 -0.62
CA ARG A 147 -22.57 5.20 0.50
C ARG A 147 -23.36 4.57 1.63
N THR A 148 -22.98 3.36 2.04
CA THR A 148 -23.59 2.70 3.20
C THR A 148 -23.05 3.32 4.48
N ALA A 149 -23.93 3.70 5.39
CA ALA A 149 -23.53 4.18 6.70
C ALA A 149 -22.83 3.05 7.47
N VAL A 150 -21.66 3.32 8.04
CA VAL A 150 -20.91 2.29 8.80
C VAL A 150 -21.77 1.76 9.96
N SER A 151 -22.59 2.61 10.57
CA SER A 151 -23.51 2.24 11.64
C SER A 151 -24.65 1.31 11.21
N SER A 152 -24.95 1.20 9.91
CA SER A 152 -25.95 0.25 9.40
C SER A 152 -25.37 -1.10 9.02
N LEU A 153 -24.04 -1.24 8.93
CA LEU A 153 -23.39 -2.52 8.73
C LEU A 153 -23.39 -3.32 10.04
N LYS A 154 -23.56 -4.64 9.96
CA LYS A 154 -23.49 -5.52 11.13
C LYS A 154 -22.10 -5.53 11.79
N ARG A 155 -21.08 -5.15 11.03
CA ARG A 155 -19.69 -4.95 11.45
C ARG A 155 -19.20 -3.60 10.96
N SER A 156 -18.46 -2.87 11.79
CA SER A 156 -17.98 -1.53 11.45
C SER A 156 -16.81 -1.59 10.48
N MET A 157 -17.11 -1.80 9.20
CA MET A 157 -16.13 -1.93 8.12
C MET A 157 -15.97 -0.60 7.36
N PHE A 158 -14.72 -0.20 7.13
CA PHE A 158 -14.40 0.94 6.29
C PHE A 158 -13.95 0.45 4.91
N ILE A 159 -14.83 0.47 3.93
CA ILE A 159 -14.65 -0.13 2.61
C ILE A 159 -14.56 0.96 1.55
N GLY A 160 -13.60 0.83 0.63
CA GLY A 160 -13.61 1.57 -0.62
C GLY A 160 -12.53 1.11 -1.57
N ALA A 161 -11.97 2.04 -2.33
CA ALA A 161 -11.00 1.74 -3.39
C ALA A 161 -9.89 2.79 -3.47
N HIS A 162 -8.84 2.48 -4.23
CA HIS A 162 -7.78 3.42 -4.56
C HIS A 162 -8.24 4.37 -5.68
N VAL A 163 -8.83 5.51 -5.31
CA VAL A 163 -9.43 6.46 -6.25
C VAL A 163 -8.45 7.51 -6.77
N SER A 164 -8.74 8.05 -7.95
CA SER A 164 -7.94 9.10 -8.56
C SER A 164 -8.12 10.46 -7.86
N GLY A 165 -7.01 11.15 -7.62
CA GLY A 165 -6.95 12.57 -7.24
C GLY A 165 -6.64 13.51 -8.41
N ALA A 166 -6.85 13.07 -9.66
CA ALA A 166 -6.54 13.87 -10.84
C ALA A 166 -7.32 15.21 -10.84
N GLY A 167 -6.65 16.28 -11.29
CA GLY A 167 -7.20 17.64 -11.23
C GLY A 167 -7.16 18.31 -9.85
N GLY A 168 -6.74 17.59 -8.80
CA GLY A 168 -6.60 18.11 -7.44
C GLY A 168 -6.97 17.05 -6.40
N ILE A 169 -6.22 16.99 -5.30
CA ILE A 169 -6.36 15.94 -4.29
C ILE A 169 -7.78 15.87 -3.70
N GLN A 170 -8.45 17.01 -3.55
CA GLN A 170 -9.84 17.14 -3.11
C GLN A 170 -10.85 16.41 -4.00
N ASN A 171 -10.50 16.05 -5.24
CA ASN A 171 -11.39 15.31 -6.13
C ASN A 171 -11.50 13.84 -5.73
N SER A 172 -10.49 13.29 -5.05
CA SER A 172 -10.53 11.91 -4.54
C SER A 172 -11.71 11.67 -3.59
N VAL A 173 -12.04 12.64 -2.72
CA VAL A 173 -13.18 12.54 -1.79
C VAL A 173 -14.51 12.37 -2.55
N GLN A 174 -14.70 13.12 -3.64
CA GLN A 174 -15.87 13.01 -4.50
C GLN A 174 -15.87 11.68 -5.27
N ASN A 175 -14.71 11.26 -5.76
CA ASN A 175 -14.57 9.98 -6.46
C ASN A 175 -14.84 8.78 -5.55
N ALA A 176 -14.46 8.85 -4.27
CA ALA A 176 -14.81 7.84 -3.26
C ALA A 176 -16.32 7.83 -3.00
N LEU A 177 -16.93 9.00 -2.81
CA LEU A 177 -18.38 9.11 -2.63
C LEU A 177 -19.16 8.51 -3.81
N LYS A 178 -18.69 8.75 -5.04
CA LYS A 178 -19.32 8.27 -6.27
C LYS A 178 -19.49 6.75 -6.31
N ILE A 179 -18.51 6.00 -5.81
CA ILE A 179 -18.54 4.53 -5.80
C ILE A 179 -19.17 3.96 -4.51
N GLY A 180 -19.75 4.82 -3.66
CA GLY A 180 -20.35 4.40 -2.39
C GLY A 180 -19.33 4.04 -1.30
N ALA A 181 -18.07 4.41 -1.46
CA ALA A 181 -17.02 4.13 -0.49
C ALA A 181 -17.20 4.96 0.78
N ASN A 182 -16.75 4.41 1.92
CA ASN A 182 -16.68 5.12 3.20
C ASN A 182 -15.24 5.22 3.75
N ALA A 183 -14.27 4.57 3.11
CA ALA A 183 -12.83 4.81 3.16
C ALA A 183 -12.23 4.77 1.76
N PHE A 184 -11.00 5.26 1.56
CA PHE A 184 -10.36 5.24 0.25
C PHE A 184 -8.84 5.40 0.34
N ALA A 185 -8.14 4.95 -0.71
CA ALA A 185 -6.75 5.29 -0.96
C ALA A 185 -6.62 6.26 -2.12
N LEU A 186 -5.44 6.87 -2.23
CA LEU A 186 -5.08 7.78 -3.30
C LEU A 186 -3.57 7.96 -3.38
N PHE A 187 -3.08 8.40 -4.54
CA PHE A 187 -1.75 9.00 -4.62
C PHE A 187 -1.83 10.49 -4.30
N LEU A 188 -0.95 10.98 -3.42
CA LEU A 188 -0.89 12.41 -3.03
C LEU A 188 -0.31 13.32 -4.13
N LYS A 189 0.48 12.70 -5.01
CA LYS A 189 1.15 13.30 -6.16
C LYS A 189 1.39 12.22 -7.22
N SER A 190 1.95 12.57 -8.37
CA SER A 190 2.18 11.59 -9.42
C SER A 190 3.16 10.50 -8.95
N GLN A 191 2.71 9.26 -8.97
CA GLN A 191 3.50 8.05 -8.70
C GLN A 191 4.50 7.73 -9.82
N ARG A 192 4.47 8.48 -10.94
CA ARG A 192 5.30 8.24 -12.12
C ARG A 192 6.51 9.17 -12.22
N LYS A 193 6.65 10.12 -11.29
CA LYS A 193 7.67 11.18 -11.34
C LYS A 193 8.31 11.40 -9.98
N TRP A 194 9.58 11.79 -9.98
CA TRP A 194 10.31 12.15 -8.76
C TRP A 194 9.95 13.54 -8.25
N GLU A 195 9.76 14.47 -9.17
CA GLU A 195 9.42 15.85 -8.89
C GLU A 195 7.93 16.07 -9.08
N SER A 196 7.33 16.80 -8.13
CA SER A 196 5.94 17.22 -8.18
C SER A 196 5.83 18.64 -7.66
N PRO A 197 4.91 19.45 -8.20
CA PRO A 197 4.67 20.78 -7.66
C PRO A 197 4.23 20.69 -6.19
N PRO A 198 4.52 21.73 -5.38
CA PRO A 198 4.03 21.81 -4.00
C PRO A 198 2.52 21.60 -3.91
N LEU A 199 2.04 21.10 -2.77
CA LEU A 199 0.60 21.02 -2.52
C LEU A 199 0.01 22.44 -2.57
N ALA A 200 -0.85 22.69 -3.55
CA ALA A 200 -1.54 23.96 -3.69
C ALA A 200 -2.45 24.21 -2.47
N VAL A 201 -2.41 25.43 -1.94
CA VAL A 201 -3.15 25.83 -0.73
C VAL A 201 -4.65 25.68 -0.95
N GLU A 202 -5.13 26.04 -2.14
CA GLU A 202 -6.53 25.96 -2.52
C GLU A 202 -7.03 24.51 -2.55
N ASN A 203 -6.19 23.57 -3.01
CA ASN A 203 -6.50 22.14 -3.02
C ASN A 203 -6.52 21.56 -1.60
N ARG A 204 -5.61 22.00 -0.73
CA ARG A 204 -5.59 21.61 0.70
C ARG A 204 -6.85 22.11 1.41
N ASP A 205 -7.23 23.37 1.20
CA ASP A 205 -8.38 23.96 1.88
C ASP A 205 -9.69 23.33 1.38
N ALA A 206 -9.80 23.10 0.06
CA ALA A 206 -10.93 22.38 -0.52
C ALA A 206 -11.01 20.91 -0.04
N TRP A 207 -9.88 20.27 0.22
CA TRP A 207 -9.84 18.94 0.84
C TRP A 207 -10.49 18.95 2.22
N HIS A 208 -10.05 19.85 3.11
CA HIS A 208 -10.59 19.95 4.48
C HIS A 208 -12.09 20.23 4.49
N VAL A 209 -12.56 21.11 3.60
CA VAL A 209 -13.98 21.37 3.41
C VAL A 209 -14.72 20.08 3.01
N LYS A 210 -14.27 19.39 1.95
CA LYS A 210 -14.94 18.17 1.46
C LYS A 210 -14.93 17.01 2.45
N ILE A 211 -13.81 16.78 3.16
CA ILE A 211 -13.71 15.75 4.20
C ILE A 211 -14.78 15.99 5.27
N LYS A 212 -14.90 17.23 5.74
CA LYS A 212 -15.89 17.62 6.75
C LYS A 212 -17.32 17.53 6.23
N GLU A 213 -17.61 18.12 5.07
CA GLU A 213 -18.96 18.16 4.48
C GLU A 213 -19.50 16.76 4.17
N LEU A 214 -18.63 15.87 3.70
CA LEU A 214 -19.01 14.50 3.33
C LEU A 214 -18.83 13.49 4.47
N GLY A 215 -18.48 13.94 5.68
CA GLY A 215 -18.39 13.09 6.86
C GLY A 215 -17.35 11.97 6.75
N TYR A 216 -16.17 12.28 6.22
CA TYR A 216 -15.00 11.41 6.31
C TYR A 216 -14.12 11.83 7.48
N ASP A 217 -13.41 10.87 8.08
CA ASP A 217 -12.35 11.10 9.04
C ASP A 217 -11.02 10.86 8.32
N ALA A 218 -10.28 11.92 8.01
CA ALA A 218 -9.03 11.81 7.24
C ALA A 218 -7.97 10.95 7.93
N ALA A 219 -7.99 10.86 9.27
CA ALA A 219 -7.07 10.05 10.03
C ALA A 219 -7.37 8.55 9.93
N LYS A 220 -8.65 8.19 9.80
CA LYS A 220 -9.11 6.79 9.87
C LYS A 220 -9.57 6.19 8.56
N HIS A 221 -10.07 7.01 7.64
CA HIS A 221 -10.72 6.55 6.42
C HIS A 221 -9.84 6.72 5.18
N VAL A 222 -8.71 7.42 5.28
CA VAL A 222 -7.85 7.73 4.14
C VAL A 222 -6.51 7.04 4.29
N LEU A 223 -6.13 6.27 3.29
CA LEU A 223 -4.89 5.51 3.24
C LEU A 223 -4.13 5.83 1.95
N PRO A 224 -3.40 6.95 1.87
CA PRO A 224 -2.62 7.25 0.68
C PRO A 224 -1.53 6.21 0.46
N HIS A 225 -1.21 5.99 -0.81
CA HIS A 225 -0.19 5.06 -1.23
C HIS A 225 1.05 5.81 -1.71
N GLY A 226 2.23 5.33 -1.36
CA GLY A 226 3.51 5.84 -1.84
C GLY A 226 3.81 5.50 -3.29
N SER A 227 4.67 6.29 -3.91
CA SER A 227 5.12 6.05 -5.28
C SER A 227 5.88 4.73 -5.39
N TYR A 228 5.57 3.91 -6.41
CA TYR A 228 6.30 2.67 -6.70
C TYR A 228 7.77 2.90 -7.11
N LEU A 229 8.17 4.16 -7.35
CA LEU A 229 9.58 4.52 -7.59
C LEU A 229 10.39 4.52 -6.29
N VAL A 230 9.75 4.75 -5.14
CA VAL A 230 10.42 4.88 -3.85
C VAL A 230 10.92 3.52 -3.40
N ASN A 231 12.22 3.45 -3.12
CA ASN A 231 12.84 2.34 -2.43
C ASN A 231 13.65 2.90 -1.26
N LEU A 232 13.20 2.69 -0.02
CA LEU A 232 13.93 3.18 1.16
C LEU A 232 15.15 2.34 1.52
N ALA A 233 15.34 1.20 0.86
CA ALA A 233 16.50 0.33 1.03
C ALA A 233 17.68 0.65 0.10
N GLN A 234 17.63 1.77 -0.66
CA GLN A 234 18.69 2.15 -1.59
C GLN A 234 20.07 2.25 -0.92
N VAL A 235 21.07 1.64 -1.55
CA VAL A 235 22.47 1.65 -1.10
C VAL A 235 23.16 2.93 -1.58
N GLU A 236 22.96 3.29 -2.84
CA GLU A 236 23.61 4.44 -3.46
C GLU A 236 23.03 5.74 -2.89
N LYS A 237 23.91 6.58 -2.33
CA LYS A 237 23.53 7.79 -1.58
C LYS A 237 22.57 8.69 -2.35
N ASP A 238 22.85 9.00 -3.61
CA ASP A 238 22.02 9.92 -4.40
C ASP A 238 20.62 9.34 -4.67
N LYS A 239 20.52 8.03 -4.87
CA LYS A 239 19.23 7.34 -5.04
C LYS A 239 18.48 7.26 -3.71
N ALA A 240 19.20 7.06 -2.60
CA ALA A 240 18.63 7.06 -1.26
C ALA A 240 18.08 8.46 -0.90
N ASP A 241 18.82 9.53 -1.19
CA ASP A 241 18.38 10.91 -0.97
C ASP A 241 17.16 11.27 -1.84
N GLN A 242 17.15 10.84 -3.11
CA GLN A 242 16.01 11.04 -4.00
C GLN A 242 14.75 10.29 -3.51
N ALA A 243 14.90 9.02 -3.14
CA ALA A 243 13.81 8.21 -2.59
C ALA A 243 13.28 8.80 -1.27
N TYR A 244 14.18 9.15 -0.36
CA TYR A 244 13.83 9.78 0.91
C TYR A 244 13.13 11.13 0.70
N GLY A 245 13.65 11.98 -0.20
CA GLY A 245 13.04 13.26 -0.54
C GLY A 245 11.60 13.14 -1.04
N ASN A 246 11.33 12.13 -1.87
CA ASN A 246 9.98 11.87 -2.36
C ASN A 246 9.04 11.32 -1.26
N PHE A 247 9.56 10.46 -0.38
CA PHE A 247 8.84 9.88 0.75
C PHE A 247 8.49 10.93 1.81
N ILE A 248 9.45 11.76 2.22
CA ILE A 248 9.23 12.79 3.23
C ILE A 248 8.29 13.90 2.73
N ASP A 249 8.31 14.22 1.43
CA ASP A 249 7.31 15.12 0.83
C ASP A 249 5.89 14.55 0.96
N ASP A 250 5.70 13.25 0.75
CA ASP A 250 4.39 12.62 0.93
C ASP A 250 3.92 12.68 2.38
N LEU A 251 4.78 12.37 3.35
CA LEU A 251 4.39 12.44 4.76
C LEU A 251 4.04 13.88 5.20
N LYS A 252 4.77 14.89 4.70
CA LYS A 252 4.45 16.31 4.95
C LYS A 252 3.12 16.72 4.30
N ARG A 253 2.77 16.15 3.14
CA ARG A 253 1.43 16.32 2.54
C ARG A 253 0.36 15.66 3.41
N CYS A 254 0.59 14.47 3.94
CA CYS A 254 -0.33 13.84 4.90
C CYS A 254 -0.57 14.73 6.12
N ASP A 255 0.49 15.24 6.75
CA ASP A 255 0.39 16.18 7.89
C ASP A 255 -0.49 17.40 7.52
N ALA A 256 -0.24 18.02 6.35
CA ALA A 256 -1.00 19.18 5.88
C ALA A 256 -2.48 18.90 5.55
N LEU A 257 -2.81 17.64 5.24
CA LEU A 257 -4.14 17.16 4.89
C LEU A 257 -4.87 16.51 6.09
N GLY A 258 -4.22 16.42 7.26
CA GLY A 258 -4.79 15.77 8.44
C GLY A 258 -4.92 14.25 8.31
N ILE A 259 -4.10 13.63 7.45
CA ILE A 259 -4.07 12.19 7.22
C ILE A 259 -3.07 11.55 8.19
N GLU A 260 -3.45 10.47 8.86
CA GLU A 260 -2.61 9.79 9.84
C GLU A 260 -2.00 8.46 9.36
N LEU A 261 -2.47 7.91 8.24
CA LEU A 261 -1.91 6.67 7.68
C LEU A 261 -1.21 6.97 6.36
N TYR A 262 -0.07 6.33 6.09
CA TYR A 262 0.59 6.38 4.78
C TYR A 262 1.15 5.02 4.43
N ASN A 263 0.57 4.39 3.42
CA ASN A 263 0.94 3.06 2.96
C ASN A 263 2.08 3.11 1.94
N PHE A 264 3.02 2.18 2.04
CA PHE A 264 4.08 2.05 1.05
C PHE A 264 4.67 0.63 1.05
N HIS A 265 5.22 0.24 -0.09
CA HIS A 265 6.01 -0.98 -0.20
C HIS A 265 7.36 -0.77 0.52
N PRO A 266 7.81 -1.67 1.40
CA PRO A 266 9.05 -1.49 2.16
C PRO A 266 10.27 -1.21 1.29
N GLY A 267 10.38 -1.92 0.16
CA GLY A 267 11.40 -1.68 -0.86
C GLY A 267 12.01 -2.96 -1.40
N SER A 268 13.24 -2.84 -1.91
CA SER A 268 13.99 -3.93 -2.53
C SER A 268 15.46 -3.85 -2.12
N THR A 269 16.09 -5.01 -1.86
CA THR A 269 17.49 -5.07 -1.41
C THR A 269 18.48 -4.52 -2.42
N GLY A 270 18.10 -4.44 -3.71
CA GLY A 270 18.99 -4.00 -4.77
C GLY A 270 20.19 -4.93 -4.99
N GLY A 271 20.15 -6.17 -4.48
CA GLY A 271 21.23 -7.14 -4.55
C GLY A 271 22.09 -7.24 -3.28
N ASP A 272 21.83 -6.40 -2.27
CA ASP A 272 22.44 -6.52 -0.94
C ASP A 272 21.69 -7.56 -0.07
N THR A 273 22.24 -7.83 1.12
CA THR A 273 21.61 -8.68 2.14
C THR A 273 20.28 -8.08 2.63
N LYS A 274 19.34 -8.96 3.04
CA LYS A 274 18.04 -8.51 3.56
C LYS A 274 18.21 -7.72 4.86
N GLU A 275 19.12 -8.15 5.72
CA GLU A 275 19.40 -7.53 7.02
C GLU A 275 19.89 -6.08 6.85
N ALA A 276 20.82 -5.84 5.93
CA ALA A 276 21.32 -4.50 5.65
C ALA A 276 20.22 -3.61 5.04
N ALA A 277 19.41 -4.16 4.14
CA ALA A 277 18.31 -3.44 3.51
C ALA A 277 17.20 -3.06 4.51
N ILE A 278 16.82 -3.98 5.40
CA ILE A 278 15.89 -3.74 6.51
C ILE A 278 16.41 -2.64 7.43
N GLY A 279 17.71 -2.68 7.79
CA GLY A 279 18.34 -1.64 8.59
C GLY A 279 18.26 -0.25 7.96
N ARG A 280 18.46 -0.16 6.63
CA ARG A 280 18.30 1.09 5.88
C ARG A 280 16.87 1.61 5.90
N ILE A 281 15.87 0.74 5.66
CA ILE A 281 14.46 1.13 5.71
C ILE A 281 14.13 1.71 7.08
N ALA A 282 14.45 0.99 8.17
CA ALA A 282 14.16 1.45 9.52
C ALA A 282 14.85 2.78 9.86
N ALA A 283 16.11 2.97 9.43
CA ALA A 283 16.81 4.25 9.62
C ALA A 283 16.12 5.42 8.92
N GLN A 284 15.63 5.22 7.69
CA GLN A 284 14.88 6.24 6.96
C GLN A 284 13.53 6.53 7.61
N LEU A 285 12.82 5.51 8.13
CA LEU A 285 11.58 5.71 8.88
C LEU A 285 11.82 6.52 10.16
N ASN A 286 12.85 6.17 10.94
CA ASN A 286 13.21 6.91 12.17
C ASN A 286 13.56 8.37 11.87
N ARG A 287 14.25 8.62 10.77
CA ARG A 287 14.53 9.98 10.31
C ARG A 287 13.24 10.72 9.93
N ALA A 288 12.37 10.07 9.16
CA ALA A 288 11.11 10.66 8.71
C ALA A 288 10.17 10.99 9.87
N HIS A 289 10.07 10.12 10.88
CA HIS A 289 9.27 10.34 12.09
C HIS A 289 9.77 11.53 12.90
N LYS A 290 11.08 11.84 12.88
CA LYS A 290 11.64 13.05 13.51
C LYS A 290 11.34 14.34 12.73
N GLU A 291 11.07 14.23 11.43
CA GLU A 291 10.80 15.35 10.52
C GLU A 291 9.31 15.61 10.26
N THR A 292 8.41 14.84 10.88
CA THR A 292 6.95 14.87 10.70
C THR A 292 6.24 14.66 12.03
N GLU A 293 4.94 14.91 12.12
CA GLU A 293 4.25 14.94 13.41
C GLU A 293 3.45 13.67 13.74
N ARG A 294 2.50 13.30 12.87
CA ARG A 294 1.44 12.34 13.25
C ARG A 294 1.34 11.10 12.37
N VAL A 295 1.93 11.13 11.18
CA VAL A 295 1.74 10.06 10.20
C VAL A 295 2.34 8.74 10.67
N VAL A 296 1.53 7.69 10.69
CA VAL A 296 1.92 6.30 10.85
C VAL A 296 2.35 5.77 9.49
N THR A 297 3.60 5.34 9.38
CA THR A 297 4.13 4.71 8.18
C THR A 297 3.71 3.25 8.15
N VAL A 298 2.87 2.89 7.18
CA VAL A 298 2.23 1.57 7.06
C VAL A 298 2.99 0.75 6.02
N LEU A 299 3.70 -0.29 6.49
CA LEU A 299 4.46 -1.23 5.67
C LEU A 299 3.49 -2.22 5.01
N GLU A 300 3.43 -2.26 3.69
CA GLU A 300 2.62 -3.25 3.00
C GLU A 300 3.35 -4.60 2.88
N CYS A 301 2.64 -5.71 3.08
CA CYS A 301 3.19 -7.03 2.74
C CYS A 301 3.27 -7.22 1.22
N MET A 302 4.30 -7.93 0.74
CA MET A 302 4.64 -8.02 -0.68
C MET A 302 4.58 -9.45 -1.21
N CYS A 303 4.45 -9.64 -2.53
CA CYS A 303 4.36 -10.97 -3.15
C CYS A 303 5.65 -11.81 -3.16
N GLY A 304 6.82 -11.25 -2.80
CA GLY A 304 8.08 -12.01 -2.67
C GLY A 304 8.86 -12.30 -3.94
N SER A 305 8.64 -11.54 -5.02
CA SER A 305 9.46 -11.67 -6.23
C SER A 305 10.87 -11.07 -6.05
N GLY A 306 11.91 -11.88 -6.29
CA GLY A 306 13.29 -11.41 -6.45
C GLY A 306 13.86 -10.76 -5.19
N ASN A 307 14.22 -9.49 -5.26
CA ASN A 307 14.88 -8.74 -4.18
C ASN A 307 13.89 -7.95 -3.29
N VAL A 308 12.58 -8.17 -3.45
CA VAL A 308 11.56 -7.42 -2.69
C VAL A 308 11.59 -7.79 -1.20
N ILE A 309 11.34 -6.79 -0.35
CA ILE A 309 11.29 -6.90 1.12
C ILE A 309 9.84 -6.72 1.57
N GLY A 310 9.45 -7.42 2.64
CA GLY A 310 8.08 -7.43 3.17
C GLY A 310 7.27 -8.63 2.68
N SER A 311 7.94 -9.62 2.08
CA SER A 311 7.31 -10.84 1.57
C SER A 311 6.99 -11.87 2.65
N THR A 312 7.68 -11.77 3.78
CA THR A 312 7.42 -12.56 4.98
C THR A 312 7.04 -11.63 6.11
N PHE A 313 6.23 -12.11 7.06
CA PHE A 313 5.88 -11.35 8.25
C PHE A 313 7.11 -11.05 9.12
N GLU A 314 8.14 -11.90 9.07
CA GLU A 314 9.41 -11.72 9.76
C GLU A 314 10.16 -10.49 9.24
N GLU A 315 10.18 -10.25 7.93
CA GLU A 315 10.79 -9.04 7.36
C GLU A 315 10.09 -7.77 7.86
N LEU A 316 8.75 -7.80 7.95
CA LEU A 316 7.98 -6.67 8.49
C LEU A 316 8.27 -6.46 9.97
N ARG A 317 8.28 -7.55 10.77
CA ARG A 317 8.66 -7.53 12.19
C ARG A 317 10.05 -6.94 12.37
N ASP A 318 11.02 -7.34 11.56
CA ASP A 318 12.41 -6.93 11.70
C ASP A 318 12.60 -5.45 11.38
N ILE A 319 11.85 -4.90 10.41
CA ILE A 319 11.78 -3.45 10.19
C ILE A 319 11.19 -2.76 11.43
N ILE A 320 10.02 -3.22 11.90
CA ILE A 320 9.31 -2.64 13.06
C ILE A 320 10.21 -2.66 14.31
N ALA A 321 10.94 -3.75 14.55
CA ALA A 321 11.83 -3.90 15.68
C ALA A 321 12.88 -2.77 15.75
N LEU A 322 13.38 -2.35 14.59
CA LEU A 322 14.39 -1.29 14.45
C LEU A 322 13.82 0.14 14.40
N VAL A 323 12.51 0.31 14.23
CA VAL A 323 11.85 1.63 14.27
C VAL A 323 11.77 2.16 15.71
N GLU A 324 12.22 3.37 15.99
CA GLU A 324 12.25 3.97 17.33
C GLU A 324 10.82 4.23 17.86
N ASP A 325 10.00 4.96 17.11
CA ASP A 325 8.61 5.25 17.49
C ASP A 325 7.65 4.16 17.02
N LYS A 326 7.44 3.16 17.89
CA LYS A 326 6.56 2.02 17.63
C LYS A 326 5.08 2.42 17.44
N LYS A 327 4.66 3.63 17.84
CA LYS A 327 3.27 4.10 17.63
C LYS A 327 3.07 4.62 16.21
N ARG A 328 4.15 4.97 15.51
CA ARG A 328 4.14 5.57 14.17
C ARG A 328 4.58 4.61 13.06
N VAL A 329 4.53 3.30 13.33
CA VAL A 329 4.68 2.26 12.32
C VAL A 329 3.53 1.25 12.40
N GLY A 330 3.11 0.74 11.25
CA GLY A 330 2.08 -0.28 11.15
C GLY A 330 2.26 -1.14 9.90
N VAL A 331 1.28 -2.02 9.65
CA VAL A 331 1.27 -2.94 8.52
C VAL A 331 -0.07 -2.87 7.78
N CYS A 332 0.01 -2.92 6.45
CA CYS A 332 -1.10 -3.22 5.57
C CYS A 332 -0.94 -4.65 5.07
N ILE A 333 -2.00 -5.46 5.22
CA ILE A 333 -2.05 -6.77 4.57
C ILE A 333 -2.74 -6.60 3.23
N ASP A 334 -2.00 -6.78 2.14
CA ASP A 334 -2.57 -7.01 0.83
C ASP A 334 -2.85 -8.52 0.65
N THR A 335 -4.11 -8.84 0.38
CA THR A 335 -4.58 -10.22 0.25
C THR A 335 -4.04 -10.95 -0.98
N CYS A 336 -3.84 -10.26 -2.11
CA CYS A 336 -3.21 -10.83 -3.30
C CYS A 336 -1.71 -11.06 -3.05
N HIS A 337 -1.02 -10.11 -2.42
CA HIS A 337 0.40 -10.22 -2.07
C HIS A 337 0.65 -11.36 -1.08
N ALA A 338 -0.12 -11.43 0.00
CA ALA A 338 -0.03 -12.51 0.98
C ALA A 338 -0.23 -13.88 0.31
N PHE A 339 -1.26 -14.01 -0.53
CA PHE A 339 -1.54 -15.23 -1.29
C PHE A 339 -0.40 -15.61 -2.26
N ALA A 340 0.14 -14.62 -2.98
CA ALA A 340 1.26 -14.81 -3.89
C ALA A 340 2.58 -15.11 -3.17
N ALA A 341 2.75 -14.67 -1.91
CA ALA A 341 3.90 -14.97 -1.06
C ALA A 341 3.82 -16.33 -0.37
N GLY A 342 2.65 -16.99 -0.39
CA GLY A 342 2.45 -18.32 0.20
C GLY A 342 1.66 -18.34 1.50
N TYR A 343 0.93 -17.27 1.82
CA TYR A 343 -0.03 -17.23 2.93
C TYR A 343 -1.44 -17.48 2.41
N ASP A 344 -2.02 -18.64 2.75
CA ASP A 344 -3.31 -19.04 2.21
C ASP A 344 -4.47 -18.39 3.00
N LEU A 345 -5.46 -17.87 2.26
CA LEU A 345 -6.62 -17.14 2.79
C LEU A 345 -7.95 -17.74 2.30
N ARG A 346 -7.90 -18.81 1.49
CA ARG A 346 -9.06 -19.34 0.74
C ARG A 346 -10.12 -19.96 1.63
N THR A 347 -9.71 -20.78 2.59
CA THR A 347 -10.63 -21.45 3.54
C THR A 347 -10.59 -20.76 4.91
N PRO A 348 -11.63 -20.91 5.74
CA PRO A 348 -11.64 -20.37 7.10
C PRO A 348 -10.43 -20.84 7.93
N GLU A 349 -10.04 -22.11 7.80
CA GLU A 349 -8.92 -22.70 8.55
C GLU A 349 -7.58 -22.11 8.10
N ALA A 350 -7.36 -22.03 6.79
CA ALA A 350 -6.16 -21.42 6.21
C ALA A 350 -6.04 -19.93 6.59
N PHE A 351 -7.16 -19.19 6.49
CA PHE A 351 -7.23 -17.80 6.91
C PHE A 351 -6.88 -17.63 8.38
N GLN A 352 -7.46 -18.44 9.28
CA GLN A 352 -7.15 -18.39 10.71
C GLN A 352 -5.69 -18.69 11.01
N GLU A 353 -5.09 -19.68 10.34
CA GLU A 353 -3.67 -20.00 10.51
C GLU A 353 -2.78 -18.85 10.04
N THR A 354 -3.09 -18.25 8.90
CA THR A 354 -2.36 -17.07 8.40
C THR A 354 -2.47 -15.88 9.36
N MET A 355 -3.67 -15.58 9.87
CA MET A 355 -3.89 -14.47 10.81
C MET A 355 -3.24 -14.72 12.16
N LYS A 356 -3.26 -15.97 12.65
CA LYS A 356 -2.54 -16.37 13.85
C LYS A 356 -1.03 -16.19 13.66
N ARG A 357 -0.49 -16.60 12.52
CA ARG A 357 0.94 -16.40 12.21
C ARG A 357 1.29 -14.91 12.18
N PHE A 358 0.43 -14.07 11.60
CA PHE A 358 0.62 -12.62 11.62
C PHE A 358 0.68 -12.07 13.04
N ASP A 359 -0.26 -12.47 13.91
CA ASP A 359 -0.29 -12.02 15.30
C ASP A 359 0.92 -12.49 16.11
N GLU A 360 1.37 -13.73 15.90
CA GLU A 360 2.56 -14.27 16.59
C GLU A 360 3.87 -13.57 16.16
N VAL A 361 4.00 -13.20 14.88
CA VAL A 361 5.25 -12.65 14.33
C VAL A 361 5.30 -11.13 14.42
N VAL A 362 4.23 -10.47 13.97
CA VAL A 362 4.15 -9.00 13.88
C VAL A 362 3.33 -8.45 15.04
N GLY A 363 2.17 -9.06 15.33
CA GLY A 363 1.22 -8.60 16.33
C GLY A 363 0.09 -7.77 15.74
N MET A 364 -1.15 -8.12 16.11
CA MET A 364 -2.37 -7.50 15.56
C MET A 364 -2.46 -5.99 15.86
N GLY A 365 -1.78 -5.49 16.89
CA GLY A 365 -1.73 -4.05 17.21
C GLY A 365 -1.06 -3.19 16.13
N TYR A 366 -0.21 -3.80 15.28
CA TYR A 366 0.41 -3.12 14.14
C TYR A 366 -0.44 -3.12 12.88
N LEU A 367 -1.51 -3.92 12.81
CA LEU A 367 -2.40 -3.88 11.65
C LEU A 367 -3.11 -2.53 11.56
N LYS A 368 -2.98 -1.83 10.43
CA LYS A 368 -3.59 -0.51 10.20
C LYS A 368 -4.48 -0.45 8.96
N ALA A 369 -4.35 -1.38 8.03
CA ALA A 369 -5.11 -1.38 6.79
C ALA A 369 -5.11 -2.75 6.13
N ILE A 370 -6.04 -2.93 5.19
CA ILE A 370 -6.11 -4.07 4.27
C ILE A 370 -6.23 -3.55 2.85
N HIS A 371 -5.40 -4.08 1.95
CA HIS A 371 -5.70 -4.04 0.52
C HIS A 371 -6.39 -5.34 0.13
N LEU A 372 -7.60 -5.22 -0.39
CA LEU A 372 -8.50 -6.34 -0.61
C LEU A 372 -8.58 -6.64 -2.10
N ASN A 373 -7.75 -7.56 -2.55
CA ASN A 373 -7.48 -7.86 -3.93
C ASN A 373 -7.56 -9.37 -4.15
N ASP A 374 -8.31 -9.82 -5.16
CA ASP A 374 -8.20 -11.20 -5.62
C ASP A 374 -6.90 -11.38 -6.41
N SER A 375 -6.48 -12.62 -6.67
CA SER A 375 -5.26 -12.90 -7.43
C SER A 375 -5.58 -13.57 -8.76
N LYS A 376 -5.12 -12.98 -9.86
CA LYS A 376 -5.12 -13.65 -11.18
C LYS A 376 -4.11 -14.79 -11.23
N ALA A 377 -3.12 -14.78 -10.35
CA ALA A 377 -2.05 -15.76 -10.31
C ALA A 377 -2.30 -16.83 -9.26
N PRO A 378 -1.78 -18.06 -9.44
CA PRO A 378 -1.95 -19.13 -8.48
C PRO A 378 -1.21 -18.85 -7.16
N PHE A 379 -1.57 -19.63 -6.14
CA PHE A 379 -0.96 -19.59 -4.80
C PHE A 379 0.57 -19.71 -4.89
N ALA A 380 1.27 -18.92 -4.07
CA ALA A 380 2.73 -18.92 -4.00
C ALA A 380 3.44 -18.67 -5.35
N SER A 381 2.79 -17.96 -6.28
CA SER A 381 3.36 -17.68 -7.61
C SER A 381 4.41 -16.56 -7.61
N HIS A 382 4.52 -15.80 -6.53
CA HIS A 382 5.31 -14.58 -6.43
C HIS A 382 5.01 -13.55 -7.52
N ARG A 383 3.75 -13.49 -7.97
CA ARG A 383 3.27 -12.53 -8.97
C ARG A 383 2.20 -11.64 -8.36
N ASP A 384 2.50 -10.35 -8.34
CA ASP A 384 1.53 -9.30 -8.08
C ASP A 384 0.67 -9.10 -9.35
N LEU A 385 -0.50 -9.74 -9.38
CA LEU A 385 -1.48 -9.62 -10.45
C LEU A 385 -2.90 -9.63 -9.88
N HIS A 386 -3.46 -8.45 -9.62
CA HIS A 386 -4.77 -8.32 -9.01
C HIS A 386 -5.91 -8.76 -9.94
N ALA A 387 -6.90 -9.44 -9.37
CA ALA A 387 -8.18 -9.82 -9.97
C ALA A 387 -9.34 -9.13 -9.23
N ASN A 388 -10.49 -9.06 -9.90
CA ASN A 388 -11.74 -8.63 -9.28
C ASN A 388 -12.22 -9.65 -8.24
N ILE A 389 -12.95 -9.18 -7.24
CA ILE A 389 -13.41 -9.95 -6.07
C ILE A 389 -14.14 -11.23 -6.51
N GLY A 390 -13.64 -12.38 -6.07
CA GLY A 390 -14.21 -13.71 -6.34
C GLY A 390 -13.88 -14.28 -7.72
N THR A 391 -13.23 -13.52 -8.60
CA THR A 391 -12.89 -13.97 -9.97
C THR A 391 -11.51 -14.61 -10.07
N GLY A 392 -10.64 -14.43 -9.07
CA GLY A 392 -9.29 -14.96 -9.06
C GLY A 392 -9.18 -16.30 -8.31
N PHE A 393 -7.95 -16.65 -7.98
CA PHE A 393 -7.59 -17.89 -7.29
C PHE A 393 -7.89 -17.85 -5.78
N LEU A 394 -8.16 -16.68 -5.19
CA LEU A 394 -8.64 -16.58 -3.81
C LEU A 394 -10.12 -16.98 -3.72
N GLY A 395 -10.95 -16.52 -4.66
CA GLY A 395 -12.37 -16.85 -4.71
C GLY A 395 -13.20 -16.16 -3.63
N LEU A 396 -14.54 -16.27 -3.72
CA LEU A 396 -15.44 -15.45 -2.89
C LEU A 396 -15.32 -15.76 -1.40
N ARG A 397 -15.04 -17.03 -1.06
CA ARG A 397 -14.89 -17.49 0.33
C ARG A 397 -13.78 -16.75 1.10
N ALA A 398 -12.68 -16.41 0.44
CA ALA A 398 -11.59 -15.65 1.07
C ALA A 398 -12.06 -14.27 1.54
N PHE A 399 -12.83 -13.57 0.70
CA PHE A 399 -13.37 -12.25 1.03
C PHE A 399 -14.42 -12.31 2.13
N HIS A 400 -15.23 -13.37 2.17
CA HIS A 400 -16.12 -13.62 3.31
C HIS A 400 -15.33 -13.73 4.62
N ASN A 401 -14.20 -14.46 4.64
CA ASN A 401 -13.36 -14.60 5.83
C ASN A 401 -12.86 -13.23 6.31
N VAL A 402 -12.33 -12.41 5.38
CA VAL A 402 -11.84 -11.05 5.65
C VAL A 402 -12.95 -10.16 6.23
N MET A 403 -14.12 -10.11 5.57
CA MET A 403 -15.24 -9.24 5.97
C MET A 403 -15.87 -9.64 7.31
N ASN A 404 -15.60 -10.85 7.80
CA ASN A 404 -16.10 -11.38 9.06
C ASN A 404 -15.03 -11.53 10.15
N PHE A 405 -13.80 -11.06 9.90
CA PHE A 405 -12.72 -11.09 10.88
C PHE A 405 -12.75 -9.84 11.76
N ALA A 406 -12.98 -10.02 13.07
CA ALA A 406 -13.22 -8.91 13.98
C ALA A 406 -12.08 -7.86 14.05
N PRO A 407 -10.78 -8.25 14.00
CA PRO A 407 -9.67 -7.29 13.97
C PRO A 407 -9.61 -6.37 12.75
N PHE A 408 -10.33 -6.65 11.67
CA PHE A 408 -10.36 -5.81 10.47
C PHE A 408 -11.42 -4.71 10.52
N GLN A 409 -12.17 -4.58 11.62
CA GLN A 409 -13.09 -3.49 11.83
C GLN A 409 -12.35 -2.18 12.15
N ASN A 410 -12.95 -1.06 11.76
CA ASN A 410 -12.45 0.29 12.03
C ASN A 410 -11.05 0.60 11.45
N ILE A 411 -10.60 -0.17 10.45
CA ILE A 411 -9.42 0.13 9.64
C ILE A 411 -9.82 0.20 8.16
N PRO A 412 -9.12 0.99 7.32
CA PRO A 412 -9.35 1.03 5.89
C PRO A 412 -9.19 -0.35 5.23
N VAL A 413 -10.19 -0.74 4.46
CA VAL A 413 -10.20 -1.89 3.54
C VAL A 413 -10.38 -1.33 2.13
N VAL A 414 -9.31 -1.40 1.34
CA VAL A 414 -9.19 -0.69 0.07
C VAL A 414 -9.05 -1.68 -1.09
N LEU A 415 -9.91 -1.57 -2.08
CA LEU A 415 -9.81 -2.25 -3.37
C LEU A 415 -8.75 -1.59 -4.26
N GLU A 416 -7.87 -2.41 -4.85
CA GLU A 416 -6.97 -2.04 -5.94
C GLU A 416 -7.18 -2.98 -7.14
N THR A 417 -8.39 -3.50 -7.23
CA THR A 417 -8.85 -4.40 -8.28
C THR A 417 -8.89 -3.67 -9.62
N PRO A 418 -8.64 -4.39 -10.74
CA PRO A 418 -8.64 -3.77 -12.06
C PRO A 418 -10.04 -3.28 -12.46
N ILE A 419 -10.10 -2.07 -13.02
CA ILE A 419 -11.35 -1.46 -13.55
C ILE A 419 -11.28 -1.15 -15.05
N GLU A 420 -10.20 -1.52 -15.72
CA GLU A 420 -10.05 -1.29 -17.15
C GLU A 420 -10.92 -2.27 -17.94
N VAL A 421 -11.83 -1.73 -18.75
CA VAL A 421 -12.70 -2.49 -19.67
C VAL A 421 -12.51 -2.02 -21.10
N LYS A 422 -12.81 -2.87 -22.08
CA LYS A 422 -12.83 -2.47 -23.50
C LYS A 422 -14.05 -1.58 -23.76
N GLY A 423 -13.80 -0.33 -24.11
CA GLY A 423 -14.81 0.62 -24.53
C GLY A 423 -15.37 0.32 -25.93
N PRO A 424 -16.41 1.06 -26.37
CA PRO A 424 -17.04 0.85 -27.68
C PRO A 424 -16.09 1.05 -28.88
N ASP A 425 -15.00 1.81 -28.70
CA ASP A 425 -13.96 2.04 -29.71
C ASP A 425 -12.79 1.05 -29.61
N GLY A 426 -12.93 0.00 -28.78
CA GLY A 426 -11.92 -1.03 -28.54
C GLY A 426 -10.78 -0.61 -27.62
N LYS A 427 -10.75 0.65 -27.15
CA LYS A 427 -9.73 1.12 -26.21
C LYS A 427 -10.08 0.75 -24.79
N MET A 428 -9.07 0.57 -23.95
CA MET A 428 -9.29 0.40 -22.52
C MET A 428 -9.76 1.71 -21.90
N ILE A 429 -10.84 1.65 -21.14
CA ILE A 429 -11.39 2.75 -20.35
C ILE A 429 -11.61 2.27 -18.92
N GLU A 430 -11.54 3.18 -17.95
CA GLU A 430 -11.88 2.87 -16.56
C GLU A 430 -13.39 2.83 -16.38
N ASP A 431 -13.91 1.70 -15.89
CA ASP A 431 -15.30 1.56 -15.46
C ASP A 431 -15.40 1.55 -13.93
N LYS A 432 -15.70 2.72 -13.37
CA LYS A 432 -15.86 2.92 -11.93
C LYS A 432 -17.04 2.15 -11.34
N GLN A 433 -17.97 1.66 -12.17
CA GLN A 433 -19.08 0.82 -11.70
C GLN A 433 -18.57 -0.49 -11.09
N ILE A 434 -17.45 -1.01 -11.58
CA ILE A 434 -16.84 -2.25 -11.05
C ILE A 434 -16.55 -2.11 -9.55
N TRP A 435 -15.90 -1.03 -9.12
CA TRP A 435 -15.65 -0.80 -7.70
C TRP A 435 -16.92 -0.55 -6.91
N ALA A 436 -17.89 0.16 -7.47
CA ALA A 436 -19.18 0.36 -6.81
C ALA A 436 -19.88 -0.98 -6.53
N ASP A 437 -19.88 -1.89 -7.51
CA ASP A 437 -20.45 -3.23 -7.39
C ASP A 437 -19.65 -4.11 -6.42
N GLU A 438 -18.32 -4.06 -6.45
CA GLU A 438 -17.45 -4.80 -5.52
C GLU A 438 -17.60 -4.33 -4.08
N ILE A 439 -17.73 -3.02 -3.83
CA ILE A 439 -18.03 -2.48 -2.50
C ILE A 439 -19.36 -3.07 -1.99
N LYS A 440 -20.40 -3.11 -2.82
CA LYS A 440 -21.71 -3.71 -2.44
C LYS A 440 -21.66 -5.21 -2.27
N LEU A 441 -20.82 -5.90 -3.05
CA LEU A 441 -20.55 -7.31 -2.85
C LEU A 441 -19.89 -7.53 -1.47
N LEU A 442 -18.85 -6.77 -1.13
CA LEU A 442 -18.18 -6.90 0.18
C LEU A 442 -19.11 -6.61 1.36
N GLU A 443 -19.94 -5.58 1.25
CA GLU A 443 -20.97 -5.26 2.26
C GLU A 443 -21.94 -6.43 2.45
N SER A 444 -22.35 -7.11 1.36
CA SER A 444 -23.29 -8.23 1.44
C SER A 444 -22.68 -9.51 2.02
N LEU A 445 -21.36 -9.66 1.99
CA LEU A 445 -20.64 -10.80 2.60
C LEU A 445 -20.60 -10.76 4.13
N ILE A 446 -20.91 -9.60 4.74
CA ILE A 446 -20.91 -9.45 6.20
C ILE A 446 -22.02 -10.31 6.81
N GLU A 447 -21.59 -11.35 7.53
CA GLU A 447 -22.44 -12.39 8.12
C GLU A 447 -23.36 -13.08 7.11
N ALA A 448 -22.93 -13.19 5.85
CA ALA A 448 -23.63 -14.00 4.86
C ALA A 448 -23.55 -15.49 5.21
N ASP A 449 -24.64 -16.21 4.94
CA ASP A 449 -24.66 -17.67 4.99
C ASP A 449 -23.97 -18.24 3.75
N VAL A 450 -22.84 -18.91 3.94
CA VAL A 450 -22.03 -19.47 2.85
C VAL A 450 -22.61 -20.73 2.22
N GLU A 451 -23.57 -21.36 2.90
CA GLU A 451 -24.28 -22.53 2.39
C GLU A 451 -25.58 -22.15 1.68
N SER A 452 -25.94 -20.86 1.67
CA SER A 452 -27.12 -20.36 0.97
C SER A 452 -27.01 -20.54 -0.54
N ALA A 453 -28.15 -20.74 -1.19
CA ALA A 453 -28.19 -20.86 -2.64
C ALA A 453 -27.69 -19.59 -3.34
N GLU A 454 -27.97 -18.41 -2.78
CA GLU A 454 -27.47 -17.14 -3.33
C GLU A 454 -25.95 -17.05 -3.29
N PHE A 455 -25.32 -17.40 -2.16
CA PHE A 455 -23.86 -17.36 -2.03
C PHE A 455 -23.19 -18.33 -3.00
N LEU A 456 -23.64 -19.58 -3.03
CA LEU A 456 -23.08 -20.63 -3.89
C LEU A 456 -23.22 -20.29 -5.37
N GLN A 457 -24.38 -19.74 -5.76
CA GLN A 457 -24.59 -19.29 -7.13
C GLN A 457 -23.67 -18.12 -7.48
N LYS A 458 -23.47 -17.17 -6.55
CA LYS A 458 -22.60 -16.01 -6.80
C LYS A 458 -21.14 -16.39 -6.89
N ASP A 459 -20.66 -17.26 -6.01
CA ASP A 459 -19.29 -17.79 -6.05
C ASP A 459 -19.02 -18.49 -7.39
N LYS A 460 -19.95 -19.36 -7.83
CA LYS A 460 -19.87 -20.02 -9.13
C LYS A 460 -19.81 -19.04 -10.30
N GLU A 461 -20.70 -18.05 -10.35
CA GLU A 461 -20.73 -17.02 -11.40
C GLU A 461 -19.39 -16.27 -11.50
N LEU A 462 -18.85 -15.84 -10.36
CA LEU A 462 -17.58 -15.11 -10.30
C LEU A 462 -16.39 -16.00 -10.71
N GLN A 463 -16.38 -17.26 -10.26
CA GLN A 463 -15.37 -18.23 -10.65
C GLN A 463 -15.40 -18.50 -12.16
N GLU A 464 -16.58 -18.63 -12.77
CA GLU A 464 -16.73 -18.77 -14.22
C GLU A 464 -16.24 -17.54 -14.97
N LYS A 465 -16.60 -16.33 -14.50
CA LYS A 465 -16.17 -15.05 -15.10
C LYS A 465 -14.64 -14.92 -15.18
N GLY A 466 -13.91 -15.38 -14.17
CA GLY A 466 -12.46 -15.31 -14.15
C GLY A 466 -11.71 -16.52 -14.73
N ALA A 467 -12.41 -17.60 -15.11
CA ALA A 467 -11.79 -18.88 -15.44
C ALA A 467 -10.79 -18.79 -16.61
N ALA A 468 -11.13 -18.05 -17.66
CA ALA A 468 -10.26 -17.87 -18.83
C ALA A 468 -8.95 -17.15 -18.46
N GLU A 469 -9.03 -16.13 -17.61
CA GLU A 469 -7.86 -15.37 -17.17
C GLU A 469 -6.99 -16.20 -16.23
N ARG A 470 -7.58 -16.91 -15.26
CA ARG A 470 -6.84 -17.84 -14.39
C ARG A 470 -6.11 -18.90 -15.18
N LYS A 471 -6.76 -19.51 -16.18
CA LYS A 471 -6.13 -20.48 -17.08
C LYS A 471 -4.94 -19.87 -17.83
N ARG A 472 -5.12 -18.68 -18.43
CA ARG A 472 -4.06 -17.98 -19.16
C ARG A 472 -2.85 -17.67 -18.28
N ILE A 473 -3.08 -17.22 -17.04
CA ILE A 473 -2.00 -16.89 -16.11
C ILE A 473 -1.33 -18.15 -15.56
N GLN A 474 -2.09 -19.21 -15.26
CA GLN A 474 -1.55 -20.52 -14.86
C GLN A 474 -0.56 -21.04 -15.92
N GLU A 475 -0.96 -21.05 -17.19
CA GLU A 475 -0.09 -21.48 -18.29
C GLU A 475 1.21 -20.65 -18.38
N GLN A 476 1.17 -19.35 -18.05
CA GLN A 476 2.38 -18.52 -18.00
C GLN A 476 3.29 -18.88 -16.83
N VAL A 477 2.70 -19.19 -15.66
CA VAL A 477 3.45 -19.61 -14.48
C VAL A 477 4.10 -20.96 -14.73
N ASP A 478 3.38 -21.92 -15.30
CA ASP A 478 3.89 -23.26 -15.62
C ASP A 478 5.07 -23.17 -16.60
N LYS A 479 4.90 -22.41 -17.70
CA LYS A 479 5.97 -22.17 -18.69
C LYS A 479 7.21 -21.51 -18.07
N LYS A 480 7.02 -20.64 -17.07
CA LYS A 480 8.14 -20.01 -16.37
C LYS A 480 8.84 -21.01 -15.45
N ALA A 481 8.08 -21.78 -14.68
CA ALA A 481 8.62 -22.81 -13.79
C ALA A 481 9.42 -23.88 -14.57
N GLU A 482 8.94 -24.30 -15.73
CA GLU A 482 9.67 -25.21 -16.63
C GLU A 482 11.02 -24.63 -17.09
N LYS A 483 11.02 -23.36 -17.53
CA LYS A 483 12.23 -22.65 -17.95
C LYS A 483 13.23 -22.47 -16.81
N ASP A 484 12.75 -22.12 -15.62
CA ASP A 484 13.58 -21.94 -14.43
C ASP A 484 14.18 -23.28 -13.99
N ALA A 485 13.41 -24.37 -14.05
CA ALA A 485 13.90 -25.72 -13.78
C ALA A 485 14.95 -26.20 -14.81
N GLU A 486 14.75 -25.93 -16.11
CA GLU A 486 15.77 -26.21 -17.14
C GLU A 486 17.05 -25.40 -16.91
N LYS A 487 16.92 -24.11 -16.58
CA LYS A 487 18.05 -23.25 -16.29
C LYS A 487 18.83 -23.74 -15.08
N ALA A 488 18.14 -24.08 -13.98
CA ALA A 488 18.74 -24.64 -12.78
C ALA A 488 19.50 -25.95 -13.08
N LYS A 489 18.94 -26.85 -13.91
CA LYS A 489 19.64 -28.07 -14.36
C LYS A 489 20.90 -27.75 -15.17
N LYS A 490 20.84 -26.77 -16.09
CA LYS A 490 21.99 -26.34 -16.90
C LYS A 490 23.08 -25.71 -16.03
N ASP A 491 22.71 -24.90 -15.05
CA ASP A 491 23.65 -24.23 -14.15
C ASP A 491 24.30 -25.24 -13.18
N ALA A 492 23.53 -26.17 -12.61
CA ALA A 492 24.06 -27.28 -11.81
C ALA A 492 25.05 -28.16 -12.61
N LEU A 493 24.75 -28.45 -13.88
CA LEU A 493 25.65 -29.20 -14.75
C LEU A 493 26.95 -28.43 -15.05
N LYS A 494 26.87 -27.10 -15.23
CA LYS A 494 28.05 -26.25 -15.41
C LYS A 494 28.90 -26.20 -14.15
N GLU A 495 28.30 -26.07 -12.97
CA GLU A 495 29.00 -26.09 -11.69
C GLU A 495 29.67 -27.45 -11.45
N ALA A 496 28.97 -28.55 -11.71
CA ALA A 496 29.56 -29.90 -11.61
C ALA A 496 30.75 -30.08 -12.56
N LYS A 497 30.66 -29.58 -13.80
CA LYS A 497 31.78 -29.60 -14.76
C LYS A 497 32.94 -28.70 -14.31
N LYS A 498 32.67 -27.54 -13.70
CA LYS A 498 33.70 -26.64 -13.16
C LYS A 498 34.43 -27.28 -11.98
N GLY A 499 33.69 -27.87 -11.04
CA GLY A 499 34.25 -28.61 -9.90
C GLY A 499 35.05 -29.84 -10.32
N ALA A 500 34.61 -30.57 -11.36
CA ALA A 500 35.37 -31.69 -11.92
C ALA A 500 36.68 -31.25 -12.59
N LYS A 501 36.68 -30.09 -13.26
CA LYS A 501 37.87 -29.51 -13.90
C LYS A 501 38.87 -28.98 -12.86
N GLU A 502 38.40 -28.41 -11.77
CA GLU A 502 39.23 -28.01 -10.62
C GLU A 502 39.84 -29.22 -9.90
N LYS A 503 39.07 -30.29 -9.66
CA LYS A 503 39.58 -31.56 -9.11
C LYS A 503 40.61 -32.24 -10.02
N GLY A 504 40.36 -32.32 -11.32
CA GLY A 504 41.31 -32.88 -12.28
C GLY A 504 42.59 -32.04 -12.46
N SER A 505 42.51 -30.73 -12.23
CA SER A 505 43.69 -29.84 -12.17
C SER A 505 44.52 -30.10 -10.90
N MET A 506 43.86 -30.30 -9.76
CA MET A 506 44.51 -30.60 -8.48
C MET A 506 45.17 -31.98 -8.45
N GLU A 507 44.55 -32.98 -9.07
CA GLU A 507 45.10 -34.34 -9.21
C GLU A 507 46.32 -34.40 -10.17
N LYS A 508 46.30 -33.60 -11.25
CA LYS A 508 47.48 -33.38 -12.13
C LYS A 508 48.61 -32.63 -11.41
N PHE A 509 48.30 -31.76 -10.45
CA PHE A 509 49.30 -31.07 -9.64
C PHE A 509 49.95 -32.01 -8.61
N LEU A 510 49.18 -32.93 -8.02
CA LEU A 510 49.66 -33.94 -7.07
C LEU A 510 50.49 -35.06 -7.74
N THR A 511 50.16 -35.45 -8.97
CA THR A 511 50.91 -36.49 -9.73
C THR A 511 52.25 -36.02 -10.30
N LYS A 512 52.45 -34.70 -10.51
CA LYS A 512 53.74 -34.13 -10.93
C LYS A 512 54.81 -34.07 -9.82
N LYS A 513 54.47 -34.40 -8.56
CA LYS A 513 55.39 -34.36 -7.40
C LYS A 513 55.91 -35.73 -6.93
N LYS A 514 55.71 -36.84 -7.67
CA LYS A 514 56.39 -38.11 -7.35
C LYS A 514 57.79 -38.17 -7.99
N PRO A 515 58.88 -38.35 -7.22
CA PRO A 515 60.23 -38.42 -7.77
C PRO A 515 60.48 -39.79 -8.44
N LYS A 516 61.14 -39.78 -9.60
CA LYS A 516 61.66 -40.99 -10.26
C LYS A 516 62.82 -41.56 -9.42
N LYS A 517 62.63 -42.73 -8.79
CA LYS A 517 63.74 -43.59 -8.36
C LYS A 517 64.41 -44.15 -9.62
N LYS A 518 65.67 -43.76 -9.85
CA LYS A 518 66.58 -44.43 -10.80
C LYS A 518 67.38 -45.46 -10.01
N GLU A 519 67.27 -46.71 -10.41
CA GLU A 519 68.27 -47.74 -10.11
C GLU A 519 69.59 -47.38 -10.81
N LYS A 520 70.68 -47.47 -10.07
CA LYS A 520 72.04 -47.65 -10.60
C LYS A 520 72.78 -48.56 -9.64
N GLU A 521 73.14 -49.72 -10.17
CA GLU A 521 74.18 -50.61 -9.64
C GLU A 521 75.52 -49.87 -9.58
N ASN A 522 76.31 -50.14 -8.53
CA ASN A 522 77.75 -50.30 -8.64
C ASN A 522 78.28 -51.02 -7.39
N GLU A 523 78.98 -52.12 -7.64
CA GLU A 523 79.80 -52.88 -6.70
C GLU A 523 80.98 -52.06 -6.16
N SER A 524 81.30 -52.22 -4.88
CA SER A 524 82.66 -52.41 -4.35
C SER A 524 82.57 -52.76 -2.87
N GLY A 525 83.28 -53.81 -2.46
CA GLY A 525 83.09 -54.51 -1.19
C GLY A 525 84.07 -54.16 -0.08
N CYS A 526 84.27 -55.17 0.78
CA CYS A 526 85.12 -55.21 1.98
C CYS A 526 84.55 -54.41 3.18
N ASP A 527 84.66 -54.81 4.45
CA ASP A 527 85.12 -56.03 5.12
C ASP A 527 84.74 -55.85 6.61
N SER A 528 84.44 -56.95 7.29
CA SER A 528 84.62 -57.23 8.73
C SER A 528 83.97 -56.37 9.84
N CYS A 529 83.42 -57.11 10.82
CA CYS A 529 83.32 -56.82 12.27
C CYS A 529 82.33 -55.71 12.69
N GLY A 530 81.50 -55.86 13.71
CA GLY A 530 81.34 -56.84 14.78
C GLY A 530 80.39 -56.21 15.82
N GLU A 531 79.58 -57.06 16.45
CA GLU A 531 78.92 -56.96 17.77
C GLU A 531 78.62 -55.60 18.41
N GLY A 532 77.40 -55.48 18.97
CA GLY A 532 77.13 -54.50 20.01
C GLY A 532 75.64 -54.22 20.22
N ASP A 533 75.07 -54.87 21.21
CA ASP A 533 73.70 -54.81 21.71
C ASP A 533 73.18 -53.41 22.08
N GLY A 534 71.86 -53.30 22.24
CA GLY A 534 71.28 -52.37 23.22
C GLY A 534 69.95 -51.73 22.81
N GLU A 535 68.87 -52.40 23.21
CA GLU A 535 67.48 -51.93 23.47
C GLU A 535 66.78 -50.93 22.55
#